data_AF-A0A1Q7WH71-F1
#
_entry.id   AF-A0A1Q7WH71-F1
#
_cell.length_a   1.000
_cell.length_b   1.000
_cell.length_c   1.000
_cell.angle_alpha   90.00
_cell.angle_beta   90.00
_cell.angle_gamma   90.00
#
_symmetry.space_group_name_H-M   'P 1'
#
loop_
_entity.id
_entity.type
_entity.pdbx_description
1 polymer ?
#
loop_
_entity_poly.entity_id
_entity_poly.type
_entity_poly.pdbx_seq_one_letter_code
_entity_poly.pdbx_strand_id
1 'polypeptide(L)'
;MYGLTRATVTLIASAIAGFLIWLATQIGQSSNGDYWAANGVIAAAGLVMALSQLLGGWTKWGWPRISISVFLWAFIPVAIVVLWIVVFHQPHHGLGRNHIRNWSNDIGIDGFVRDFKDYVGVLVFGLGLVFGYTFDTTGPIVQRRPDEAPPGPAVAERTAPAPTREAPPADAPPPE
;
A
#
# COMPACT_ATOMS: atom_id res chain seq x y z
N MET A 1 -8.93 -20.33 6.18
CA MET A 1 -7.74 -20.17 7.04
C MET A 1 -6.96 -18.86 6.80
N TYR A 2 -7.18 -18.14 5.69
CA TYR A 2 -6.57 -16.81 5.40
C TYR A 2 -6.68 -15.76 6.53
N GLY A 3 -7.84 -15.67 7.16
CA GLY A 3 -8.05 -14.74 8.29
C GLY A 3 -7.16 -15.06 9.49
N LEU A 4 -6.88 -16.34 9.75
CA LEU A 4 -6.06 -16.78 10.88
C LEU A 4 -4.59 -16.40 10.68
N THR A 5 -4.02 -16.66 9.49
CA THR A 5 -2.63 -16.29 9.19
C THR A 5 -2.42 -14.78 9.26
N ARG A 6 -3.32 -13.99 8.68
CA ARG A 6 -3.25 -12.53 8.73
C ARG A 6 -3.40 -12.00 10.16
N ALA A 7 -4.30 -12.57 10.94
CA ALA A 7 -4.47 -12.22 12.35
C ALA A 7 -3.20 -12.54 13.16
N THR A 8 -2.62 -13.74 13.00
CA THR A 8 -1.40 -14.14 13.71
C THR A 8 -0.21 -13.26 13.34
N VAL A 9 0.01 -12.98 12.05
CA VAL A 9 1.10 -12.09 11.61
C VAL A 9 0.92 -10.68 12.17
N THR A 10 -0.31 -10.15 12.14
CA THR A 10 -0.61 -8.83 12.70
C THR A 10 -0.40 -8.80 14.21
N LEU A 11 -0.79 -9.87 14.92
CA LEU A 11 -0.59 -10.00 16.37
C LEU A 11 0.90 -10.01 16.74
N ILE A 12 1.70 -10.83 16.04
CA ILE A 12 3.15 -10.90 16.25
C ILE A 12 3.78 -9.54 15.94
N ALA A 13 3.42 -8.91 14.83
CA ALA A 13 3.94 -7.58 14.47
C ALA A 13 3.56 -6.52 15.51
N SER A 14 2.34 -6.57 16.04
CA SER A 14 1.89 -5.65 17.10
C SER A 14 2.68 -5.85 18.40
N ALA A 15 2.98 -7.09 18.77
CA ALA A 15 3.83 -7.39 19.92
C ALA A 15 5.27 -6.87 19.72
N ILE A 16 5.84 -7.06 18.53
CA ILE A 16 7.18 -6.53 18.18
C ILE A 16 7.17 -4.99 18.18
N ALA A 17 6.16 -4.36 17.60
CA ALA A 17 6.03 -2.90 17.58
C ALA A 17 5.92 -2.34 19.00
N GLY A 18 5.11 -2.96 19.87
CA GLY A 18 5.03 -2.60 21.29
C GLY A 18 6.37 -2.77 22.01
N PHE A 19 7.09 -3.86 21.74
CA PHE A 19 8.43 -4.09 22.29
C PHE A 19 9.45 -3.04 21.82
N LEU A 20 9.42 -2.65 20.55
CA LEU A 20 10.28 -1.58 20.02
C LEU A 20 9.95 -0.23 20.65
N ILE A 21 8.67 0.11 20.82
CA ILE A 21 8.27 1.33 21.51
C ILE A 21 8.75 1.32 22.96
N TRP A 22 8.66 0.18 23.66
CA TRP A 22 9.24 0.02 24.99
C TRP A 22 10.77 0.15 24.96
N LEU A 23 11.47 -0.41 23.97
CA LEU A 23 12.92 -0.28 23.82
C LEU A 23 13.32 1.19 23.64
N ALA A 24 12.53 1.98 22.92
CA ALA A 24 12.76 3.41 22.78
C ALA A 24 12.72 4.16 24.12
N THR A 25 11.97 3.69 25.13
CA THR A 25 11.97 4.29 26.48
C THR A 25 13.24 4.00 27.27
N GLN A 26 14.03 3.00 26.86
CA GLN A 26 15.31 2.66 27.48
C GLN A 26 16.48 3.46 26.91
N ILE A 27 16.26 4.18 25.82
CA ILE A 27 17.27 5.05 25.21
C ILE A 27 17.39 6.32 26.05
N GLY A 28 18.62 6.81 26.20
CA GLY A 28 18.93 8.02 26.96
C GLY A 28 18.21 9.26 26.44
N GLN A 29 18.33 10.37 27.17
CA GLN A 29 17.77 11.67 26.78
C GLN A 29 18.82 12.78 26.81
N SER A 30 20.10 12.42 26.97
CA SER A 30 21.18 13.37 27.23
C SER A 30 21.82 13.91 25.97
N SER A 31 21.63 13.24 24.83
CA SER A 31 22.28 13.62 23.58
C SER A 31 21.32 13.73 22.40
N ASN A 32 21.78 14.43 21.36
CA ASN A 32 21.11 14.42 20.06
C ASN A 32 21.11 13.02 19.43
N GLY A 33 22.13 12.20 19.69
CA GLY A 33 22.20 10.81 19.23
C GLY A 33 21.08 9.97 19.84
N ASP A 34 20.84 10.12 21.15
CA ASP A 34 19.80 9.39 21.86
C ASP A 34 18.40 9.76 21.32
N TYR A 35 18.19 11.05 21.05
CA TYR A 35 16.95 11.54 20.43
C TYR A 35 16.69 10.87 19.07
N TRP A 36 17.69 10.83 18.19
CA TRP A 36 17.55 10.19 16.88
C TRP A 36 17.41 8.67 16.98
N ALA A 37 18.11 8.04 17.93
CA ALA A 37 17.99 6.62 18.18
C ALA A 37 16.58 6.24 18.65
N ALA A 38 16.01 6.97 19.63
CA ALA A 38 14.65 6.76 20.11
C ALA A 38 13.61 6.92 18.99
N ASN A 39 13.70 8.01 18.22
CA ASN A 39 12.83 8.23 17.07
C ASN A 39 13.01 7.15 15.99
N GLY A 40 14.25 6.74 15.69
CA GLY A 40 14.54 5.68 14.74
C GLY A 40 13.91 4.33 15.12
N VAL A 41 13.94 3.97 16.41
CA VAL A 41 13.29 2.76 16.93
C VAL A 41 11.77 2.86 16.84
N ILE A 42 11.18 4.02 17.12
CA ILE A 42 9.73 4.25 16.97
C ILE A 42 9.30 4.16 15.50
N ALA A 43 10.09 4.71 14.57
CA ALA A 43 9.86 4.53 13.14
C ALA A 43 9.93 3.05 12.73
N ALA A 44 10.89 2.30 13.27
CA ALA A 44 10.98 0.86 13.03
C ALA A 44 9.72 0.12 13.50
N ALA A 45 9.10 0.52 14.62
CA ALA A 45 7.83 -0.04 15.08
C ALA A 45 6.70 0.18 14.05
N GLY A 46 6.61 1.39 13.48
CA GLY A 46 5.66 1.69 12.39
C GLY A 46 5.93 0.87 11.13
N LEU A 47 7.20 0.73 10.76
CA LEU A 47 7.60 -0.09 9.62
C LEU A 47 7.21 -1.56 9.80
N VAL A 48 7.46 -2.14 10.98
CA VAL A 48 7.06 -3.52 11.31
C VAL A 48 5.55 -3.72 11.10
N MET A 49 4.73 -2.74 11.51
CA MET A 49 3.29 -2.80 11.30
C MET A 49 2.91 -2.77 9.81
N ALA A 50 3.55 -1.95 9.00
CA ALA A 50 3.30 -1.94 7.56
C ALA A 50 3.73 -3.25 6.89
N LEU A 51 4.91 -3.77 7.22
CA LEU A 51 5.42 -5.05 6.69
C LEU A 51 4.54 -6.23 7.07
N SER A 52 3.87 -6.18 8.24
CA SER A 52 2.91 -7.20 8.65
C SER A 52 1.76 -7.39 7.64
N GLN A 53 1.35 -6.31 6.96
CA GLN A 53 0.27 -6.38 5.98
C GLN A 53 0.72 -7.05 4.67
N LEU A 54 2.01 -6.89 4.31
CA LEU A 54 2.61 -7.58 3.17
C LEU A 54 2.74 -9.08 3.42
N LEU A 55 3.19 -9.45 4.62
CA LEU A 55 3.36 -10.85 5.04
C LEU A 55 2.02 -11.55 5.33
N GLY A 56 1.03 -10.82 5.85
CA GLY A 56 -0.32 -11.33 6.09
C GLY A 56 -1.13 -11.61 4.82
N GLY A 57 -0.67 -11.09 3.66
CA GLY A 57 -1.24 -11.33 2.33
C GLY A 57 -0.43 -12.32 1.46
N TRP A 58 0.57 -12.99 2.05
CA TRP A 58 1.63 -13.76 1.38
C TRP A 58 1.18 -15.11 0.78
N THR A 59 0.19 -15.08 -0.11
CA THR A 59 -0.09 -16.18 -1.05
C THR A 59 0.31 -15.84 -2.49
N LYS A 60 1.06 -14.76 -2.69
CA LYS A 60 1.35 -14.19 -4.01
C LYS A 60 2.70 -14.57 -4.63
N TRP A 61 3.56 -15.33 -3.96
CA TRP A 61 4.83 -15.91 -4.50
C TRP A 61 5.79 -14.93 -5.22
N GLY A 62 5.58 -13.61 -5.09
CA GLY A 62 6.43 -12.57 -5.66
C GLY A 62 7.44 -12.04 -4.66
N TRP A 63 8.63 -11.67 -5.14
CA TRP A 63 9.60 -10.92 -4.35
C TRP A 63 9.07 -9.51 -4.03
N PRO A 64 9.36 -8.95 -2.84
CA PRO A 64 9.00 -7.57 -2.52
C PRO A 64 9.65 -6.62 -3.52
N ARG A 65 8.85 -5.72 -4.10
CA ARG A 65 9.35 -4.65 -4.98
C ARG A 65 9.08 -3.29 -4.35
N ILE A 66 9.99 -2.35 -4.61
CA ILE A 66 9.80 -0.96 -4.22
C ILE A 66 8.97 -0.27 -5.30
N SER A 67 7.82 0.28 -4.89
CA SER A 67 7.02 1.17 -5.71
C SER A 67 7.63 2.57 -5.70
N ILE A 68 8.35 2.89 -6.77
CA ILE A 68 9.00 4.21 -6.95
C ILE A 68 7.95 5.33 -6.88
N SER A 69 6.74 5.12 -7.42
CA SER A 69 5.67 6.11 -7.38
C SER A 69 5.20 6.40 -5.96
N VAL A 70 4.97 5.37 -5.13
CA VAL A 70 4.57 5.57 -3.73
C VAL A 70 5.72 6.21 -2.93
N PHE A 71 6.95 5.75 -3.18
CA PHE A 71 8.12 6.34 -2.56
C PHE A 71 8.23 7.85 -2.85
N LEU A 72 8.15 8.26 -4.11
CA LEU A 72 8.33 9.66 -4.51
C LEU A 72 7.14 10.56 -4.16
N TRP A 73 5.91 10.09 -4.34
CA TRP A 73 4.73 10.95 -4.22
C TRP A 73 4.03 10.88 -2.86
N ALA A 74 4.23 9.82 -2.08
CA ALA A 74 3.69 9.70 -0.74
C ALA A 74 4.79 9.81 0.32
N PHE A 75 5.81 8.96 0.26
CA PHE A 75 6.82 8.91 1.31
C PHE A 75 7.68 10.17 1.36
N ILE A 76 8.22 10.66 0.24
CA ILE A 76 9.11 11.84 0.25
C ILE A 76 8.39 13.09 0.83
N PRO A 77 7.17 13.48 0.40
CA PRO A 77 6.48 14.61 0.99
C PRO A 77 6.21 14.44 2.49
N VAL A 78 5.76 13.25 2.91
CA VAL A 78 5.52 12.95 4.34
C VAL A 78 6.82 13.01 5.13
N ALA A 79 7.91 12.46 4.59
CA ALA A 79 9.23 12.48 5.21
C ALA A 79 9.74 13.91 5.40
N ILE A 80 9.56 14.78 4.41
CA ILE A 80 9.93 16.20 4.52
C ILE A 80 9.18 16.85 5.68
N VAL A 81 7.85 16.72 5.74
CA VAL A 81 7.03 17.33 6.80
C VAL A 81 7.38 16.77 8.18
N VAL A 82 7.46 15.44 8.32
CA VAL A 82 7.75 14.80 9.61
C VAL A 82 9.16 15.12 10.07
N LEU A 83 10.18 15.00 9.20
CA LEU A 83 11.56 15.31 9.57
C LEU A 83 11.74 16.79 9.89
N TRP A 84 11.01 17.70 9.24
CA TRP A 84 11.00 19.11 9.61
C TRP A 84 10.57 19.31 11.07
N ILE A 85 9.45 18.68 11.46
CA ILE A 85 8.93 18.76 12.83
C ILE A 85 9.90 18.09 13.82
N VAL A 86 10.46 16.93 13.49
CA VAL A 86 11.43 16.21 14.33
C VAL A 86 12.69 17.05 14.55
N VAL A 87 13.30 17.59 13.49
CA VAL A 87 14.51 18.43 13.62
C VAL A 87 14.22 19.71 14.42
N PHE A 88 13.05 20.32 14.26
CA PHE A 88 12.65 21.50 15.03
C PHE A 88 12.63 21.24 16.56
N HIS A 89 12.23 20.03 16.97
CA HIS A 89 12.06 19.59 18.36
C HIS A 89 13.22 18.82 18.97
N GLN A 90 14.34 18.71 18.27
CA GLN A 90 15.57 18.13 18.84
C GLN A 90 15.86 18.74 20.25
N PRO A 91 16.68 18.14 21.12
CA PRO A 91 17.02 18.75 22.43
C PRO A 91 18.22 19.72 22.40
N HIS A 92 19.33 19.37 21.73
CA HIS A 92 20.55 20.21 21.67
C HIS A 92 20.78 20.83 20.30
N HIS A 93 21.55 21.91 20.21
CA HIS A 93 21.95 22.53 18.93
C HIS A 93 22.58 21.48 18.00
N GLY A 94 22.15 21.45 16.75
CA GLY A 94 22.54 20.45 15.75
C GLY A 94 22.44 21.03 14.35
N LEU A 95 22.92 20.28 13.34
CA LEU A 95 22.83 20.68 11.94
C LEU A 95 21.36 20.89 11.55
N GLY A 96 21.02 22.09 11.09
CA GLY A 96 19.73 22.39 10.48
C GLY A 96 18.63 22.91 11.41
N ARG A 97 18.68 22.67 12.74
CA ARG A 97 17.60 23.14 13.65
C ARG A 97 17.41 24.66 13.63
N ASN A 98 18.50 25.43 13.74
CA ASN A 98 18.39 26.89 13.72
C ASN A 98 17.84 27.38 12.38
N HIS A 99 18.22 26.70 11.28
CA HIS A 99 17.71 26.99 9.95
C HIS A 99 16.21 26.71 9.84
N ILE A 100 15.77 25.54 10.29
CA ILE A 100 14.36 25.12 10.27
C ILE A 100 13.50 26.01 11.16
N ARG A 101 14.00 26.42 12.34
CA ARG A 101 13.29 27.38 13.20
C ARG A 101 13.14 28.76 12.55
N ASN A 102 14.21 29.26 11.94
CA ASN A 102 14.16 30.52 11.21
C ASN A 102 13.17 30.43 10.05
N TRP A 103 13.24 29.38 9.23
CA TRP A 103 12.28 29.15 8.16
C TRP A 103 10.85 29.04 8.66
N SER A 104 10.59 28.26 9.71
CA SER A 104 9.25 28.14 10.30
C SER A 104 8.69 29.50 10.76
N ASN A 105 9.54 30.35 11.31
CA ASN A 105 9.16 31.71 11.70
C ASN A 105 8.88 32.59 10.48
N ASP A 106 9.76 32.52 9.46
CA ASP A 106 9.64 33.32 8.23
C ASP A 106 8.37 32.97 7.43
N ILE A 107 7.98 31.68 7.40
CA ILE A 107 6.74 31.23 6.74
C ILE A 107 5.52 31.24 7.68
N GLY A 108 5.68 31.65 8.94
CA GLY A 108 4.59 31.82 9.91
C GLY A 108 3.97 30.54 10.47
N ILE A 109 4.66 29.40 10.41
CA ILE A 109 4.16 28.10 10.93
C ILE A 109 4.79 27.69 12.27
N ASP A 110 5.59 28.55 12.91
CA ASP A 110 6.30 28.23 14.15
C ASP A 110 5.36 27.73 15.26
N GLY A 111 4.20 28.37 15.45
CA GLY A 111 3.17 27.92 16.40
C GLY A 111 2.64 26.52 16.08
N PHE A 112 2.26 26.30 14.82
CA PHE A 112 1.80 24.99 14.34
C PHE A 112 2.84 23.89 14.61
N VAL A 113 4.11 24.15 14.29
CA VAL A 113 5.16 23.15 14.52
C VAL A 113 5.30 22.87 16.02
N ARG A 114 5.34 23.90 16.88
CA ARG A 114 5.46 23.73 18.35
C ARG A 114 4.35 22.88 18.96
N ASP A 115 3.14 22.97 18.43
CA ASP A 115 1.99 22.19 18.92
C ASP A 115 2.21 20.67 18.75
N PHE A 116 3.08 20.24 17.84
CA PHE A 116 3.42 18.83 17.62
C PHE A 116 4.50 18.26 18.55
N LYS A 117 5.04 19.04 19.49
CA LYS A 117 6.13 18.60 20.37
C LYS A 117 5.86 17.24 21.04
N ASP A 118 4.67 17.07 21.59
CA ASP A 118 4.31 15.86 22.33
C ASP A 118 3.84 14.72 21.41
N TYR A 119 3.67 15.01 20.11
CA TYR A 119 3.22 14.07 19.08
C TYR A 119 4.34 13.58 18.15
N VAL A 120 5.60 14.00 18.39
CA VAL A 120 6.76 13.59 17.58
C VAL A 120 6.83 12.07 17.44
N GLY A 121 6.65 11.31 18.52
CA GLY A 121 6.67 9.85 18.47
C GLY A 121 5.59 9.27 17.53
N VAL A 122 4.38 9.85 17.54
CA VAL A 122 3.29 9.42 16.66
C VAL A 122 3.62 9.70 15.20
N LEU A 123 4.18 10.88 14.90
CA LEU A 123 4.58 11.25 13.54
C LEU A 123 5.68 10.33 13.01
N VAL A 124 6.65 9.99 13.84
CA VAL A 124 7.77 9.13 13.46
C VAL A 124 7.33 7.67 13.28
N PHE A 125 6.41 7.19 14.11
CA PHE A 125 5.73 5.90 13.89
C PHE A 125 4.97 5.90 12.55
N GLY A 126 4.19 6.95 12.29
CA GLY A 126 3.48 7.14 11.02
C GLY A 126 4.41 7.19 9.81
N LEU A 127 5.57 7.84 9.94
CA LEU A 127 6.60 7.88 8.90
C LEU A 127 7.11 6.47 8.56
N GLY A 128 7.36 5.64 9.58
CA GLY A 128 7.72 4.24 9.40
C GLY A 128 6.66 3.43 8.67
N LEU A 129 5.37 3.64 9.00
CA LEU A 129 4.24 3.02 8.30
C LEU A 129 4.21 3.40 6.82
N VAL A 130 4.28 4.71 6.52
CA VAL A 130 4.25 5.23 5.15
C VAL A 130 5.47 4.73 4.35
N PHE A 131 6.64 4.65 4.97
CA PHE A 131 7.81 4.02 4.35
C PHE A 131 7.54 2.55 4.02
N GLY A 132 6.91 1.81 4.93
CA GLY A 132 6.54 0.41 4.69
C GLY A 132 5.56 0.21 3.52
N TYR A 133 4.69 1.18 3.25
CA TYR A 133 3.79 1.14 2.08
C TYR A 133 4.50 1.30 0.73
N THR A 134 5.78 1.70 0.74
CA THR A 134 6.59 1.72 -0.49
C THR A 134 6.91 0.32 -1.01
N PHE A 135 6.82 -0.70 -0.15
CA PHE A 135 6.99 -2.09 -0.54
C PHE A 135 5.67 -2.68 -1.01
N ASP A 136 5.65 -3.24 -2.22
CA ASP A 136 4.50 -3.92 -2.81
C ASP A 136 4.84 -5.38 -3.15
N THR A 137 3.81 -6.23 -3.20
CA THR A 137 3.88 -7.61 -3.67
C THR A 137 3.21 -7.72 -5.02
N THR A 138 3.98 -7.97 -6.08
CA THR A 138 3.40 -8.36 -7.37
C THR A 138 2.62 -9.66 -7.18
N GLY A 139 1.29 -9.60 -7.36
CA GLY A 139 0.47 -10.80 -7.52
C GLY A 139 0.88 -11.58 -8.78
N PRO A 140 0.39 -12.82 -8.96
CA PRO A 140 0.66 -13.58 -10.18
C PRO A 140 0.38 -12.69 -11.38
N ILE A 141 1.40 -12.45 -12.23
CA ILE A 141 1.17 -11.87 -13.54
C ILE A 141 0.32 -12.92 -14.25
N VAL A 142 -0.99 -12.71 -14.29
CA VAL A 142 -1.83 -13.39 -15.25
C VAL A 142 -1.37 -12.83 -16.59
N GLN A 143 -0.36 -13.47 -17.20
CA GLN A 143 -0.16 -13.33 -18.62
C GLN A 143 -1.50 -13.76 -19.21
N ARG A 144 -2.32 -12.78 -19.61
CA ARG A 144 -3.42 -13.02 -20.54
C ARG A 144 -2.75 -13.75 -21.68
N ARG A 145 -2.99 -15.05 -21.82
CA ARG A 145 -2.58 -15.76 -23.02
C ARG A 145 -3.20 -14.96 -24.17
N PRO A 146 -2.42 -14.58 -25.19
CA PRO A 146 -2.96 -13.95 -26.40
C PRO A 146 -4.03 -14.80 -27.11
N ASP A 147 -4.22 -16.05 -26.72
CA ASP A 147 -5.10 -17.02 -27.38
C ASP A 147 -6.58 -16.97 -26.97
N GLU A 148 -6.96 -16.16 -25.98
CA GLU A 148 -8.38 -15.96 -25.68
C GLU A 148 -8.94 -14.84 -26.56
N ALA A 149 -9.08 -15.15 -27.85
CA ALA A 149 -9.90 -14.38 -28.76
C ALA A 149 -11.28 -14.18 -28.12
N PRO A 150 -11.90 -12.98 -28.22
CA PRO A 150 -13.25 -12.77 -27.72
C PRO A 150 -14.16 -13.87 -28.29
N PRO A 151 -15.11 -14.43 -27.51
CA PRO A 151 -16.11 -15.31 -28.07
C PRO A 151 -16.79 -14.53 -29.19
N GLY A 152 -16.50 -14.92 -30.43
CA GLY A 152 -17.15 -14.35 -31.60
C GLY A 152 -18.67 -14.50 -31.43
N PRO A 153 -19.46 -13.55 -31.95
CA PRO A 153 -20.91 -13.64 -31.84
C PRO A 153 -21.36 -15.02 -32.31
N ALA A 154 -22.08 -15.74 -31.44
CA ALA A 154 -22.61 -17.06 -31.72
C ALA A 154 -23.37 -16.99 -33.04
N VAL A 155 -22.84 -17.69 -34.06
CA VAL A 155 -23.56 -17.87 -35.31
C VAL A 155 -24.84 -18.61 -34.95
N ALA A 156 -25.96 -17.91 -35.02
CA ALA A 156 -27.28 -18.53 -34.93
C ALA A 156 -27.32 -19.62 -35.99
N GLU A 157 -27.37 -20.86 -35.52
CA GLU A 157 -27.55 -22.05 -36.33
C GLU A 157 -28.76 -21.83 -37.23
N ARG A 158 -28.49 -21.58 -38.53
CA ARG A 158 -29.53 -21.41 -39.54
C ARG A 158 -30.22 -22.75 -39.68
N THR A 159 -31.37 -22.89 -39.05
CA THR A 159 -32.26 -24.05 -39.16
C THR A 159 -32.44 -24.41 -40.63
N ALA A 160 -32.15 -25.66 -40.97
CA ALA A 160 -32.29 -26.22 -42.31
C ALA A 160 -33.74 -26.09 -42.83
N PRO A 161 -33.96 -26.10 -44.16
CA PRO A 161 -35.25 -25.76 -44.76
C PRO A 161 -36.34 -26.77 -44.38
N ALA A 162 -37.55 -26.27 -44.13
CA ALA A 162 -38.74 -27.09 -43.89
C ALA A 162 -39.04 -28.03 -45.08
N PRO A 163 -39.56 -29.25 -44.83
CA PRO A 163 -39.87 -30.18 -45.91
C PRO A 163 -41.04 -29.67 -46.76
N THR A 164 -40.87 -29.81 -48.07
CA THR A 164 -41.83 -29.50 -49.13
C THR A 164 -43.17 -30.21 -48.88
N ARG A 165 -44.27 -29.47 -48.82
CA ARG A 165 -45.61 -30.06 -48.91
C ARG A 165 -45.84 -30.50 -50.36
N GLU A 166 -46.05 -31.80 -50.58
CA GLU A 166 -46.59 -32.34 -51.82
C GLU A 166 -47.93 -31.69 -52.15
N ALA A 167 -48.05 -31.18 -53.38
CA ALA A 167 -49.32 -30.75 -53.94
C ALA A 167 -50.14 -31.98 -54.39
N PRO A 168 -51.49 -31.96 -54.28
CA PRO A 168 -52.32 -33.06 -54.76
C PRO A 168 -52.24 -33.18 -56.30
N PRO A 169 -52.36 -34.40 -56.86
CA PRO A 169 -52.32 -34.60 -58.30
C PRO A 169 -53.52 -33.93 -58.98
N ALA A 170 -53.24 -33.08 -59.97
CA ALA A 170 -54.23 -32.51 -60.86
C ALA A 170 -54.52 -33.48 -62.01
N ASP A 171 -55.81 -33.73 -62.19
CA ASP A 171 -56.53 -34.13 -63.40
C ASP A 171 -56.14 -35.43 -64.13
N ALA A 172 -57.02 -36.44 -63.97
CA ALA A 172 -57.18 -37.53 -64.93
C ALA A 172 -57.96 -37.02 -66.17
N PRO A 173 -57.60 -37.43 -67.40
CA PRO A 173 -58.34 -37.04 -68.59
C PRO A 173 -59.69 -37.78 -68.67
N PRO A 174 -60.76 -37.15 -69.19
CA PRO A 174 -62.03 -37.84 -69.43
C PRO A 174 -61.93 -38.77 -70.65
N PRO A 175 -62.72 -39.87 -70.70
CA PRO A 175 -62.69 -40.84 -71.78
C PRO A 175 -63.45 -40.36 -73.03
N GLU A 176 -62.83 -40.65 -74.18
CA GLU A 176 -63.25 -40.58 -75.61
C GLU A 176 -64.12 -39.41 -76.10
#